data_AF-A0AA37P7X7-F1
#
_entry.id   AF-A0AA37P7X7-F1
#
_cell.length_a   1.000
_cell.length_b   1.000
_cell.length_c   1.000
_cell.angle_alpha   90.00
_cell.angle_beta   90.00
_cell.angle_gamma   90.00
#
_symmetry.space_group_name_H-M   'P 1'
#
loop_
_entity.id
_entity.type
_entity.pdbx_description
1 polymer ?
#
loop_
_entity_poly.entity_id
_entity_poly.type
_entity_poly.pdbx_seq_one_letter_code
_entity_poly.pdbx_strand_id
1 'polypeptide(L)'
;MDSTPLCHIVAPVGCMGYGFDESLVELELAQLAPSNVPTAIILDAGSTDSGPEKLALGTTTGPRSSYVKDLTKLLKLVHTFQVPLIFSSAGGDGSNEHVRLMEEIIEEISAEETNRHYSFKTVSLFSGIDKSVILDRLKAGCITGCGACVPVLTEKDVTNLLE
;
A
#
# COMPACT_ATOMS: atom_id res chain seq x y z
N MET A 1 -37.40 -6.33 2.92
CA MET A 1 -36.31 -7.33 2.88
C MET A 1 -35.15 -6.67 3.57
N ASP A 2 -34.77 -7.14 4.76
CA ASP A 2 -33.52 -6.69 5.38
C ASP A 2 -32.39 -7.22 4.51
N SER A 3 -31.74 -6.33 3.77
CA SER A 3 -30.58 -6.69 2.97
C SER A 3 -29.37 -6.79 3.89
N THR A 4 -28.99 -8.00 4.28
CA THR A 4 -27.70 -8.23 4.93
C THR A 4 -26.58 -7.84 3.96
N PRO A 5 -25.64 -6.98 4.37
CA PRO A 5 -24.51 -6.59 3.52
C PRO A 5 -23.63 -7.80 3.17
N LEU A 6 -23.03 -7.78 1.98
CA LEU A 6 -22.08 -8.80 1.55
C LEU A 6 -20.79 -8.77 2.39
N CYS A 7 -20.31 -7.57 2.69
CA CYS A 7 -19.14 -7.32 3.53
C CYS A 7 -19.18 -5.91 4.12
N HIS A 8 -18.37 -5.69 5.14
CA HIS A 8 -18.06 -4.38 5.69
C HIS A 8 -16.62 -4.01 5.36
N ILE A 9 -16.42 -2.77 4.90
CA ILE A 9 -15.11 -2.20 4.63
C ILE A 9 -14.94 -1.01 5.56
N VAL A 10 -13.99 -1.11 6.47
CA VAL A 10 -13.57 0.01 7.32
C VAL A 10 -12.35 0.64 6.67
N ALA A 11 -12.47 1.91 6.28
CA ALA A 11 -11.41 2.67 5.61
C ALA A 11 -10.91 3.79 6.54
N PRO A 12 -9.81 3.58 7.30
CA PRO A 12 -9.33 4.54 8.31
C PRO A 12 -8.93 5.90 7.74
N VAL A 13 -8.36 5.90 6.53
CA VAL A 13 -7.82 7.08 5.86
C VAL A 13 -7.73 6.81 4.36
N GLY A 14 -7.81 7.87 3.55
CA GLY A 14 -7.69 7.77 2.09
C GLY A 14 -6.27 7.51 1.58
N CYS A 15 -5.24 7.91 2.35
CA CYS A 15 -3.84 7.65 2.04
C CYS A 15 -3.09 7.22 3.31
N MET A 16 -2.55 6.00 3.33
CA MET A 16 -1.72 5.53 4.45
C MET A 16 -0.49 6.44 4.63
N GLY A 17 -0.09 6.68 5.87
CA GLY A 17 1.01 7.58 6.22
C GLY A 17 0.56 9.03 6.45
N TYR A 18 -0.74 9.33 6.34
CA TYR A 18 -1.28 10.67 6.63
C TYR A 18 -1.86 10.75 8.06
N GLY A 19 -1.96 9.62 8.75
CA GLY A 19 -2.53 9.56 10.09
C GLY A 19 -4.05 9.39 10.08
N PHE A 20 -4.53 8.60 11.03
CA PHE A 20 -5.94 8.45 11.35
C PHE A 20 -6.19 8.43 12.86
N ASP A 21 -7.44 8.69 13.24
CA ASP A 21 -7.91 8.55 14.62
C ASP A 21 -8.22 7.07 14.90
N GLU A 22 -7.38 6.43 15.70
CA GLU A 22 -7.52 5.02 16.07
C GLU A 22 -8.83 4.74 16.78
N SER A 23 -9.32 5.68 17.61
CA SER A 23 -10.51 5.49 18.43
C SER A 23 -11.79 5.41 17.59
N LEU A 24 -11.85 6.15 16.47
CA LEU A 24 -12.97 6.08 15.55
C LEU A 24 -13.00 4.72 14.83
N VAL A 25 -11.85 4.22 14.40
CA VAL A 25 -11.75 2.92 13.73
C VAL A 25 -12.07 1.79 14.70
N GLU A 26 -11.59 1.87 15.93
CA GLU A 26 -11.89 0.92 17.00
C GLU A 26 -13.39 0.85 17.30
N LEU A 27 -14.06 2.01 17.38
CA LEU A 27 -15.50 2.09 17.59
C LEU A 27 -16.31 1.43 16.47
N GLU A 28 -15.91 1.64 15.22
CA GLU A 28 -16.57 1.02 14.06
C GLU A 28 -16.33 -0.50 14.03
N LEU A 29 -15.08 -0.95 14.25
CA LEU A 29 -14.76 -2.38 14.30
C LEU A 29 -15.49 -3.09 15.45
N ALA A 30 -15.64 -2.45 16.62
CA ALA A 30 -16.38 -3.01 17.74
C ALA A 30 -17.87 -3.23 17.42
N GLN A 31 -18.45 -2.45 16.51
CA GLN A 31 -19.83 -2.62 16.07
C GLN A 31 -19.95 -3.68 14.96
N LEU A 32 -19.00 -3.70 14.02
CA LEU A 32 -19.11 -4.49 12.79
C LEU A 32 -18.52 -5.90 12.92
N ALA A 33 -17.39 -6.05 13.61
CA ALA A 33 -16.66 -7.32 13.72
C ALA A 33 -17.45 -8.45 14.42
N PRO A 34 -18.32 -8.19 15.43
CA PRO A 34 -19.14 -9.23 16.03
C PRO A 34 -20.28 -9.77 15.14
N SER A 35 -20.53 -9.12 13.99
CA SER A 35 -21.57 -9.57 13.06
C SER A 35 -21.12 -10.82 12.27
N ASN A 36 -22.06 -11.54 11.67
CA ASN A 36 -21.75 -12.64 10.73
C ASN A 36 -21.36 -12.12 9.33
N VAL A 37 -21.14 -10.82 9.17
CA VAL A 37 -20.77 -10.20 7.90
C VAL A 37 -19.24 -10.07 7.84
N PRO A 38 -18.57 -10.58 6.79
CA PRO A 38 -17.13 -10.41 6.62
C PRO A 38 -16.73 -8.95 6.71
N THR A 39 -15.81 -8.62 7.61
CA THR A 39 -15.34 -7.26 7.87
C THR A 39 -13.85 -7.16 7.61
N ALA A 40 -13.40 -6.14 6.90
CA ALA A 40 -11.98 -5.91 6.59
C ALA A 40 -11.61 -4.44 6.77
N ILE A 41 -10.35 -4.20 7.13
CA ILE A 41 -9.74 -2.88 7.08
C ILE A 41 -9.08 -2.74 5.71
N ILE A 42 -9.49 -1.74 4.92
CA ILE A 42 -8.93 -1.51 3.57
C ILE A 42 -8.53 -0.06 3.41
N LEU A 43 -7.31 0.17 2.92
CA LEU A 43 -6.76 1.49 2.63
C LEU A 43 -5.81 1.45 1.43
N ASP A 44 -5.53 2.61 0.85
CA ASP A 44 -4.56 2.78 -0.22
C ASP A 44 -3.49 3.79 0.22
N ALA A 45 -2.31 3.74 -0.37
CA ALA A 45 -1.29 4.78 -0.20
C ALA A 45 -1.02 5.54 -1.52
N GLY A 46 -1.82 5.25 -2.56
CA GLY A 46 -1.64 5.74 -3.91
C GLY A 46 -1.94 7.22 -4.06
N SER A 47 -1.15 7.89 -4.89
CA SER A 47 -1.48 9.22 -5.39
C SER A 47 -0.98 9.41 -6.81
N THR A 48 -1.79 10.05 -7.64
CA THR A 48 -1.39 10.51 -8.98
C THR A 48 -0.83 11.93 -8.99
N ASP A 49 -1.02 12.68 -7.90
CA ASP A 49 -0.77 14.13 -7.86
C ASP A 49 0.73 14.45 -7.89
N SER A 50 1.56 13.56 -7.34
CA SER A 50 3.02 13.68 -7.35
C SER A 50 3.66 13.27 -8.70
N GLY A 51 2.87 12.73 -9.62
CA GLY A 51 3.38 12.19 -10.88
C GLY A 51 4.38 11.04 -10.67
N PRO A 52 5.26 10.77 -11.66
CA PRO A 52 6.16 9.61 -11.63
C PRO A 52 7.41 9.83 -10.76
N GLU A 53 7.59 11.01 -10.16
CA GLU A 53 8.82 11.40 -9.46
C GLU A 53 9.19 10.41 -8.34
N LYS A 54 8.21 10.01 -7.52
CA LYS A 54 8.42 9.12 -6.38
C LYS A 54 8.91 7.73 -6.80
N LEU A 55 8.28 7.19 -7.84
CA LEU A 55 8.69 5.93 -8.46
C LEU A 55 10.08 6.05 -9.10
N ALA A 56 10.35 7.16 -9.79
CA ALA A 56 11.64 7.37 -10.45
C ALA A 56 12.80 7.52 -9.47
N LEU A 57 12.57 8.17 -8.33
CA LEU A 57 13.58 8.38 -7.30
C LEU A 57 13.64 7.28 -6.24
N GLY A 58 12.71 6.31 -6.25
CA GLY A 58 12.60 5.27 -5.22
C GLY A 58 12.34 5.85 -3.84
N THR A 59 11.57 6.95 -3.75
CA THR A 59 11.25 7.61 -2.49
C THR A 59 9.78 7.46 -2.16
N THR A 60 9.47 7.26 -0.89
CA THR A 60 8.07 7.18 -0.44
C THR A 60 7.39 8.55 -0.42
N THR A 61 6.06 8.57 -0.49
CA THR A 61 5.24 9.78 -0.38
C THR A 61 5.40 10.48 0.96
N GLY A 62 5.28 9.72 2.06
CA GLY A 62 5.52 10.19 3.43
C GLY A 62 6.84 9.68 4.00
N PRO A 63 7.33 10.25 5.11
CA PRO A 63 8.50 9.71 5.80
C PRO A 63 8.17 8.36 6.45
N ARG A 64 9.17 7.48 6.56
CA ARG A 64 9.05 6.15 7.19
C ARG A 64 8.31 6.15 8.52
N SER A 65 8.60 7.14 9.38
CA SER A 65 7.98 7.28 10.70
C SER A 65 6.45 7.42 10.65
N SER A 66 5.89 7.96 9.57
CA SER A 66 4.45 8.07 9.41
C SER A 66 3.80 6.72 9.09
N TYR A 67 4.44 5.91 8.24
CA TYR A 67 3.98 4.54 7.98
C TYR A 67 4.11 3.65 9.21
N VAL A 68 5.20 3.76 9.97
CA VAL A 68 5.36 3.07 11.26
C VAL A 68 4.21 3.42 12.19
N LYS A 69 3.93 4.72 12.38
CA LYS A 69 2.84 5.19 13.25
C LYS A 69 1.48 4.61 12.86
N ASP A 70 1.15 4.62 11.57
CA ASP A 70 -0.13 4.11 11.08
C ASP A 70 -0.19 2.58 11.18
N LEU A 71 0.85 1.86 10.76
CA LEU A 71 0.91 0.39 10.83
C LEU A 71 0.87 -0.10 12.28
N THR A 72 1.52 0.56 13.23
CA THR A 72 1.44 0.18 14.66
C THR A 72 -0.01 0.15 15.14
N LYS A 73 -0.79 1.17 14.79
CA LYS A 73 -2.22 1.24 15.14
C LYS A 73 -3.04 0.19 14.41
N LEU A 74 -2.82 0.03 13.10
CA LEU A 74 -3.55 -0.93 12.28
C LEU A 74 -3.31 -2.37 12.74
N LEU A 75 -2.07 -2.76 13.00
CA LEU A 75 -1.72 -4.10 13.47
C LEU A 75 -2.33 -4.41 14.84
N LYS A 76 -2.38 -3.42 15.74
CA LYS A 76 -3.11 -3.53 17.00
C LYS A 76 -4.60 -3.81 16.77
N LEU A 77 -5.25 -3.07 15.87
CA LEU A 77 -6.66 -3.27 15.55
C LEU A 77 -6.92 -4.64 14.90
N VAL A 78 -6.05 -5.07 13.97
CA VAL A 78 -6.11 -6.41 13.37
C VAL A 78 -6.00 -7.49 14.43
N HIS A 79 -5.06 -7.35 15.37
CA HIS A 79 -4.90 -8.30 16.46
C HIS A 79 -6.13 -8.32 17.39
N THR A 80 -6.66 -7.15 17.75
CA THR A 80 -7.82 -7.06 18.67
C THR A 80 -9.09 -7.62 18.06
N PHE A 81 -9.41 -7.26 16.81
CA PHE A 81 -10.68 -7.58 16.18
C PHE A 81 -10.64 -8.80 15.26
N GLN A 82 -9.45 -9.36 15.02
CA GLN A 82 -9.25 -10.54 14.15
C GLN A 82 -9.81 -10.34 12.73
N VAL A 83 -9.69 -9.12 12.20
CA VAL A 83 -10.10 -8.76 10.84
C VAL A 83 -8.89 -8.61 9.92
N PRO A 84 -8.98 -8.96 8.63
CA PRO A 84 -7.89 -8.75 7.68
C PRO A 84 -7.63 -7.26 7.44
N LEU A 85 -6.35 -6.91 7.30
CA LEU A 85 -5.87 -5.64 6.79
C LEU A 85 -5.38 -5.83 5.36
N ILE A 86 -5.87 -4.99 4.44
CA ILE A 86 -5.50 -5.00 3.04
C ILE A 86 -5.12 -3.57 2.65
N PHE A 87 -3.96 -3.39 2.03
CA PHE A 87 -3.60 -2.10 1.46
C PHE A 87 -2.84 -2.21 0.14
N SER A 88 -3.02 -1.22 -0.72
CA SER A 88 -2.39 -1.11 -2.03
C SER A 88 -1.48 0.10 -2.14
N SER A 89 -0.77 0.19 -3.28
CA SER A 89 0.15 1.28 -3.63
C SER A 89 1.16 1.61 -2.53
N ALA A 90 1.70 0.57 -1.87
CA ALA A 90 2.63 0.68 -0.74
C ALA A 90 3.69 1.77 -0.97
N GLY A 91 3.89 2.62 0.05
CA GLY A 91 4.85 3.72 -0.01
C GLY A 91 4.47 4.89 -0.92
N GLY A 92 3.39 4.83 -1.70
CA GLY A 92 2.95 5.88 -2.62
C GLY A 92 2.69 5.38 -4.03
N ASP A 93 3.65 4.64 -4.57
CA ASP A 93 3.68 4.20 -5.97
C ASP A 93 3.49 2.68 -6.13
N GLY A 94 3.52 1.91 -5.03
CA GLY A 94 3.41 0.45 -5.07
C GLY A 94 4.59 -0.26 -5.72
N SER A 95 5.78 0.37 -5.78
CA SER A 95 7.00 -0.29 -6.21
C SER A 95 7.30 -1.54 -5.37
N ASN A 96 8.02 -2.50 -5.96
CA ASN A 96 8.36 -3.74 -5.25
C ASN A 96 9.21 -3.44 -4.01
N GLU A 97 10.06 -2.43 -4.10
CA GLU A 97 10.90 -1.90 -3.02
C GLU A 97 10.04 -1.34 -1.89
N HIS A 98 9.01 -0.55 -2.20
CA HIS A 98 8.11 -0.02 -1.18
C HIS A 98 7.20 -1.09 -0.58
N VAL A 99 6.80 -2.12 -1.33
CA VAL A 99 6.09 -3.27 -0.77
C VAL A 99 6.97 -3.98 0.26
N ARG A 100 8.23 -4.25 -0.06
CA ARG A 100 9.20 -4.85 0.88
C ARG A 100 9.45 -3.97 2.10
N LEU A 101 9.50 -2.64 1.92
CA LEU A 101 9.63 -1.70 3.03
C LEU A 101 8.44 -1.80 4.00
N MET A 102 7.21 -1.99 3.49
CA MET A 102 6.05 -2.20 4.37
C MET A 102 6.14 -3.55 5.09
N GLU A 103 6.61 -4.61 4.44
CA GLU A 103 6.89 -5.90 5.11
C GLU A 103 7.89 -5.73 6.26
N GLU A 104 9.02 -5.04 5.99
CA GLU A 104 10.05 -4.77 7.00
C GLU A 104 9.49 -4.00 8.20
N ILE A 105 8.70 -2.95 7.97
CA ILE A 105 8.05 -2.20 9.04
C ILE A 105 7.10 -3.09 9.86
N ILE A 106 6.31 -3.95 9.20
CA ILE A 106 5.40 -4.89 9.89
C ILE A 106 6.20 -5.89 10.74
N GLU A 107 7.29 -6.43 10.21
CA GLU A 107 8.18 -7.35 10.93
C GLU A 107 8.82 -6.68 12.15
N GLU A 108 9.35 -5.46 11.99
CA GLU A 108 9.92 -4.68 13.08
C GLU A 108 8.92 -4.42 14.20
N ILE A 109 7.71 -3.94 13.86
CA ILE A 109 6.65 -3.67 14.85
C ILE A 109 6.28 -4.97 15.57
N SER A 110 6.15 -6.08 14.83
CA SER A 110 5.78 -7.38 15.41
C SER A 110 6.88 -7.97 16.30
N ALA A 111 8.14 -7.61 16.06
CA ALA A 111 9.30 -8.07 16.83
C ALA A 111 9.49 -7.32 18.17
N GLU A 112 8.79 -6.20 18.39
CA GLU A 112 8.85 -5.47 19.65
C GLU A 112 8.41 -6.32 20.84
N GLU A 113 9.07 -6.17 21.99
CA GLU A 113 8.78 -6.92 23.22
C GLU A 113 7.30 -6.84 23.63
N THR A 114 6.71 -5.65 23.50
CA THR A 114 5.30 -5.39 23.83
C THR A 114 4.35 -6.08 22.88
N ASN A 115 4.80 -6.47 21.69
CA ASN A 115 3.99 -7.01 20.59
C ASN A 115 4.25 -8.51 20.35
N ARG A 116 4.97 -9.20 21.25
CA ARG A 116 5.28 -10.65 21.13
C ARG A 116 4.08 -11.58 20.95
N HIS A 117 2.88 -11.10 21.29
CA HIS A 117 1.63 -11.82 21.14
C HIS A 117 0.99 -11.66 19.75
N TYR A 118 1.56 -10.82 18.89
CA TYR A 118 1.15 -10.68 17.50
C TYR A 118 1.60 -11.89 16.68
N SER A 119 0.67 -12.38 15.85
CA SER A 119 0.93 -13.44 14.89
C SER A 119 0.11 -13.13 13.64
N PHE A 120 0.78 -12.58 12.62
CA PHE A 120 0.15 -12.19 11.38
C PHE A 120 0.59 -13.11 10.24
N LYS A 121 -0.36 -13.45 9.37
CA LYS A 121 -0.06 -14.07 8.08
C LYS A 121 0.01 -12.98 7.03
N THR A 122 1.23 -12.57 6.69
CA THR A 122 1.48 -11.51 5.69
C THR A 122 1.61 -12.14 4.29
N VAL A 123 1.00 -11.50 3.29
CA VAL A 123 1.13 -11.86 1.88
C VAL A 123 1.38 -10.59 1.09
N SER A 124 2.46 -10.58 0.32
CA SER A 124 2.81 -9.46 -0.55
C SER A 124 2.58 -9.77 -2.01
N LEU A 125 2.04 -8.80 -2.72
CA LEU A 125 1.76 -8.85 -4.14
C LEU A 125 2.61 -7.80 -4.84
N PHE A 126 3.43 -8.25 -5.79
CA PHE A 126 4.36 -7.43 -6.54
C PHE A 126 3.79 -7.14 -7.94
N SER A 127 3.87 -5.90 -8.38
CA SER A 127 3.38 -5.46 -9.69
C SER A 127 4.44 -4.75 -10.54
N GLY A 128 5.71 -4.79 -10.14
CA GLY A 128 6.81 -4.23 -10.93
C GLY A 128 6.89 -4.85 -12.33
N ILE A 129 7.12 -4.00 -13.34
CA ILE A 129 7.25 -4.41 -14.74
C ILE A 129 8.73 -4.57 -15.08
N ASP A 130 9.11 -5.73 -15.60
CA ASP A 130 10.49 -5.99 -16.01
C ASP A 130 10.90 -5.09 -17.19
N LYS A 131 12.13 -4.57 -17.13
CA LYS A 131 12.69 -3.69 -18.17
C LYS A 131 12.70 -4.35 -19.55
N SER A 132 12.89 -5.66 -19.63
CA SER A 132 12.83 -6.41 -20.89
C SER A 132 11.46 -6.28 -21.56
N VAL A 133 10.37 -6.35 -20.79
CA VAL A 133 9.01 -6.16 -21.30
C VAL A 133 8.84 -4.76 -21.88
N ILE A 134 9.37 -3.75 -21.20
CA ILE A 134 9.32 -2.36 -21.67
C ILE A 134 10.12 -2.20 -22.97
N LEU A 135 11.34 -2.74 -23.03
CA LEU A 135 12.22 -2.67 -24.21
C LEU A 135 11.60 -3.39 -25.42
N ASP A 136 11.03 -4.57 -25.22
CA ASP A 136 10.39 -5.34 -26.29
C ASP A 136 9.17 -4.61 -26.86
N ARG A 137 8.35 -4.03 -25.98
CA ARG A 137 7.19 -3.22 -26.38
C ARG A 137 7.60 -1.93 -27.08
N LEU A 138 8.70 -1.30 -26.66
CA LEU A 138 9.25 -0.11 -27.31
C LEU A 138 9.71 -0.42 -28.74
N LYS A 139 10.50 -1.50 -28.92
CA LYS A 139 10.97 -1.96 -30.24
C LYS A 139 9.84 -2.34 -31.18
N ALA A 140 8.76 -2.90 -30.63
CA ALA A 140 7.55 -3.23 -31.38
C ALA A 140 6.69 -2.01 -31.77
N GLY A 141 7.04 -0.79 -31.33
CA GLY A 141 6.23 0.41 -31.56
C GLY A 141 4.91 0.42 -30.77
N CYS A 142 4.82 -0.37 -29.69
CA CYS A 142 3.62 -0.54 -28.89
C CYS A 142 3.53 0.43 -27.70
N ILE A 143 4.46 1.39 -27.58
CA ILE A 143 4.48 2.40 -26.51
C ILE A 143 4.28 3.77 -27.13
N THR A 144 3.33 4.52 -26.58
CA THR A 144 3.04 5.91 -26.97
C THR A 144 3.13 6.82 -25.75
N GLY A 145 3.66 8.03 -25.91
CA GLY A 145 3.73 9.01 -24.82
C GLY A 145 2.34 9.44 -24.32
N CYS A 146 2.27 9.88 -23.07
CA CYS A 146 1.02 10.32 -22.43
C CYS A 146 0.53 11.72 -22.88
N GLY A 147 1.18 12.33 -23.87
CA GLY A 147 0.83 13.64 -24.40
C GLY A 147 1.99 14.28 -25.17
N ALA A 148 1.71 15.36 -25.90
CA ALA A 148 2.70 16.04 -26.74
C ALA A 148 3.86 16.69 -25.95
N CYS A 149 3.67 16.94 -24.65
CA CYS A 149 4.69 17.50 -23.76
C CYS A 149 5.62 16.44 -23.14
N VAL A 150 5.34 15.15 -23.34
CA VAL A 150 6.17 14.05 -22.81
C VAL A 150 7.21 13.67 -23.88
N PRO A 151 8.51 13.71 -23.57
CA PRO A 151 9.55 13.26 -24.50
C PRO A 151 9.32 11.82 -24.98
N VAL A 152 9.77 11.52 -26.20
CA VAL A 152 9.71 10.15 -26.72
C VAL A 152 10.62 9.25 -25.88
N LEU A 153 10.05 8.15 -25.37
CA LEU A 153 10.81 7.15 -24.62
C LEU A 153 11.89 6.53 -25.51
N THR A 154 13.14 6.53 -25.05
CA THR A 154 14.26 5.86 -25.72
C THR A 154 14.69 4.61 -24.96
N GLU A 155 15.39 3.70 -25.63
CA GLU A 155 15.96 2.52 -24.95
C GLU A 155 16.89 2.93 -23.80
N LYS A 156 17.63 4.04 -23.97
CA LYS A 156 18.53 4.58 -22.95
C LYS A 156 17.80 4.97 -21.68
N ASP A 157 16.59 5.52 -21.79
CA ASP A 157 15.78 5.93 -20.63
C ASP A 157 15.31 4.72 -19.81
N VAL A 158 15.17 3.55 -20.44
CA VAL A 158 14.80 2.30 -19.77
C VAL A 158 16.01 1.65 -19.09
N THR A 159 17.17 1.69 -19.74
CA THR A 159 18.38 1.02 -19.24
C THR A 159 19.14 1.84 -18.21
N ASN A 160 19.21 3.17 -18.36
CA ASN A 160 19.97 4.03 -17.47
C ASN A 160 19.06 4.52 -16.34
N LEU A 161 19.20 3.93 -15.16
CA LEU A 161 18.87 4.63 -13.93
C LEU A 161 20.06 5.53 -13.59
N LEU A 162 19.79 6.74 -13.11
CA LEU A 162 20.79 7.53 -12.40
C LEU A 162 21.34 6.63 -11.28
N GLU A 163 22.65 6.38 -11.28
CA GLU A 163 23.36 5.81 -10.12
C GLU A 163 23.22 6.72 -8.90
#